data_AF-R7FTJ0-F1
#
_entry.id   AF-R7FTJ0-F1
#
_cell.length_a   1.000
_cell.length_b   1.000
_cell.length_c   1.000
_cell.angle_alpha   90.00
_cell.angle_beta   90.00
_cell.angle_gamma   90.00
#
_symmetry.space_group_name_H-M   'P 1'
#
loop_
_entity.id
_entity.type
_entity.pdbx_description
1 polymer ?
#
loop_
_entity_poly.entity_id
_entity_poly.type
_entity_poly.pdbx_seq_one_letter_code
_entity_poly.pdbx_strand_id
1 'polypeptide(L)'
;MNTENPYNIDMKSTEPQAMSEKRAGTAILAETLKDYFGALNFFAGSDQENLTYKDVVAHIGVDPSEYRYDAERDIRIYSWYAAESDASVLNVWFKDGRLYACGAYNLGFPIM
;
A
#
# COMPACT_ATOMS: atom_id res chain seq x y z
N MET A 1 25.75 -3.17 1.62
CA MET A 1 24.31 -3.48 1.53
C MET A 1 23.68 -2.39 0.70
N ASN A 2 22.88 -2.75 -0.30
CA ASN A 2 22.23 -1.76 -1.17
C ASN A 2 21.11 -1.10 -0.36
N THR A 3 21.36 0.10 0.15
CA THR A 3 20.46 0.78 1.11
C THR A 3 19.10 1.16 0.51
N GLU A 4 18.98 1.12 -0.82
CA GLU A 4 17.76 1.50 -1.54
C GLU A 4 16.79 0.34 -1.79
N ASN A 5 17.25 -0.91 -1.70
CA ASN A 5 16.43 -2.11 -1.89
C ASN A 5 16.72 -3.13 -0.79
N PRO A 6 16.32 -2.84 0.46
CA PRO A 6 16.66 -3.67 1.62
C PRO A 6 16.06 -5.08 1.55
N TYR A 7 15.00 -5.28 0.76
CA TYR A 7 14.29 -6.54 0.61
C TYR A 7 14.68 -7.31 -0.67
N ASN A 8 15.66 -6.82 -1.45
CA ASN A 8 16.11 -7.44 -2.71
C ASN A 8 14.96 -7.70 -3.72
N ILE A 9 14.04 -6.75 -3.83
CA ILE A 9 12.86 -6.80 -4.69
C ILE A 9 13.25 -6.56 -6.15
N ASP A 10 12.72 -7.39 -7.05
CA ASP A 10 12.65 -7.08 -8.48
C ASP A 10 11.47 -6.15 -8.75
N MET A 11 11.77 -4.89 -9.05
CA MET A 11 10.79 -3.82 -9.29
C MET A 11 10.00 -3.96 -10.61
N LYS A 12 10.21 -5.03 -11.38
CA LYS A 12 9.44 -5.36 -12.58
C LYS A 12 8.83 -6.76 -12.55
N SER A 13 8.99 -7.51 -11.44
CA SER A 13 8.35 -8.80 -11.27
C SER A 13 6.85 -8.65 -11.03
N THR A 14 6.07 -9.37 -11.84
CA THR A 14 4.61 -9.49 -11.69
C THR A 14 4.20 -10.44 -10.58
N GLU A 15 5.12 -11.28 -10.12
CA GLU A 15 4.89 -12.18 -8.99
C GLU A 15 5.00 -11.42 -7.65
N PRO A 16 4.13 -11.76 -6.68
CA PRO A 16 4.25 -11.28 -5.30
C PRO A 16 5.62 -11.56 -4.67
N GLN A 17 6.17 -10.55 -4.00
CA GLN A 17 7.45 -10.62 -3.31
C GLN A 17 7.30 -10.13 -1.87
N ALA A 18 7.77 -10.93 -0.93
CA ALA A 18 7.75 -10.57 0.48
C ALA A 18 8.67 -9.37 0.76
N MET A 19 8.20 -8.47 1.63
CA MET A 19 8.94 -7.30 2.10
C MET A 19 9.08 -7.38 3.63
N SER A 20 8.48 -6.45 4.37
CA SER A 20 8.61 -6.38 5.83
C SER A 20 7.74 -7.43 6.53
N GLU A 21 8.33 -8.11 7.51
CA GLU A 21 7.57 -8.94 8.45
C GLU A 21 6.84 -8.11 9.53
N LYS A 22 7.27 -6.86 9.77
CA LYS A 22 6.57 -5.93 10.66
C LYS A 22 5.27 -5.49 10.01
N ARG A 23 4.20 -5.45 10.80
CA ARG A 23 2.85 -5.12 10.35
C ARG A 23 2.21 -4.07 11.22
N ALA A 24 1.39 -3.25 10.59
CA ALA A 24 0.55 -2.26 11.24
C ALA A 24 -0.74 -2.94 11.74
N GLY A 25 -1.34 -2.40 12.80
CA GLY A 25 -2.64 -2.89 13.27
C GLY A 25 -3.77 -2.56 12.27
N THR A 26 -4.85 -3.32 12.33
CA THR A 26 -6.04 -3.12 11.49
C THR A 26 -6.58 -1.70 11.59
N ALA A 27 -6.54 -1.11 12.80
CA ALA A 27 -7.03 0.24 13.06
C ALA A 27 -6.29 1.32 12.27
N ILE A 28 -4.95 1.26 12.18
CA ILE A 28 -4.17 2.25 11.43
C ILE A 28 -4.34 2.08 9.93
N LEU A 29 -4.48 0.84 9.43
CA LEU A 29 -4.77 0.60 8.01
C LEU A 29 -6.17 1.11 7.63
N ALA A 30 -7.16 0.95 8.52
CA ALA A 30 -8.51 1.46 8.31
C ALA A 30 -8.56 2.99 8.36
N GLU A 31 -7.86 3.62 9.32
CA GLU A 31 -7.69 5.07 9.40
C GLU A 31 -6.99 5.63 8.16
N THR A 32 -5.93 4.97 7.69
CA THR A 32 -5.19 5.38 6.48
C THR A 32 -6.14 5.46 5.29
N LEU A 33 -7.02 4.48 5.10
CA LEU A 33 -8.02 4.52 4.03
C LEU A 33 -9.08 5.60 4.27
N LYS A 34 -9.65 5.70 5.48
CA LYS A 34 -10.78 6.60 5.76
C LYS A 34 -10.38 8.07 5.78
N ASP A 35 -9.33 8.38 6.51
CA ASP A 35 -9.00 9.73 6.92
C ASP A 35 -7.84 10.26 6.09
N TYR A 36 -6.71 9.53 6.04
CA TYR A 36 -5.53 9.98 5.30
C TYR A 36 -5.75 9.98 3.78
N PHE A 37 -6.38 8.94 3.25
CA PHE A 37 -6.79 8.84 1.84
C PHE A 37 -8.17 9.43 1.55
N GLY A 38 -8.90 9.90 2.58
CA GLY A 38 -10.21 10.54 2.41
C GLY A 38 -11.30 9.59 1.88
N ALA A 39 -11.20 8.29 2.18
CA ALA A 39 -12.12 7.25 1.71
C ALA A 39 -12.25 7.14 0.18
N LEU A 40 -11.21 7.57 -0.55
CA LEU A 40 -11.13 7.47 -2.01
C LEU A 40 -10.54 6.12 -2.42
N ASN A 41 -10.95 5.64 -3.60
CA ASN A 41 -10.31 4.50 -4.25
C ASN A 41 -9.37 4.92 -5.40
N PHE A 42 -9.55 6.12 -5.95
CA PHE A 42 -8.76 6.70 -7.03
C PHE A 42 -8.46 8.17 -6.71
N PHE A 43 -7.25 8.62 -7.03
CA PHE A 43 -6.73 9.89 -6.52
C PHE A 43 -6.48 10.96 -7.58
N ALA A 44 -6.74 10.69 -8.87
CA ALA A 44 -6.56 11.68 -9.92
C ALA A 44 -7.38 12.95 -9.64
N GLY A 45 -6.71 14.10 -9.49
CA GLY A 45 -7.31 15.39 -9.17
C GLY A 45 -7.62 15.61 -7.69
N SER A 46 -7.24 14.70 -6.78
CA SER A 46 -7.39 14.88 -5.34
C SER A 46 -6.12 15.48 -4.70
N ASP A 47 -6.24 16.04 -3.49
CA ASP A 47 -5.08 16.57 -2.75
C ASP A 47 -4.04 15.48 -2.46
N GLN A 48 -4.48 14.22 -2.34
CA GLN A 48 -3.67 13.05 -2.05
C GLN A 48 -2.94 12.48 -3.28
N GLU A 49 -3.24 12.93 -4.51
CA GLU A 49 -2.61 12.42 -5.74
C GLU A 49 -1.08 12.46 -5.66
N ASN A 50 -0.53 13.50 -5.04
CA ASN A 50 0.92 13.71 -4.97
C ASN A 50 1.61 12.95 -3.84
N LEU A 51 0.88 12.16 -3.04
CA LEU A 51 1.48 11.32 -2.01
C LEU A 51 2.40 10.27 -2.66
N THR A 52 3.58 10.10 -2.07
CA THR A 52 4.56 9.12 -2.51
C THR A 52 4.54 7.87 -1.64
N TYR A 53 5.22 6.81 -2.09
CA TYR A 53 5.48 5.62 -1.26
C TYR A 53 6.02 5.98 0.13
N LYS A 54 6.94 6.94 0.21
CA LYS A 54 7.57 7.35 1.46
C LYS A 54 6.57 8.01 2.41
N ASP A 55 5.67 8.82 1.88
CA ASP A 55 4.64 9.50 2.70
C ASP A 55 3.65 8.49 3.27
N VAL A 56 3.27 7.48 2.49
CA VAL A 56 2.37 6.40 2.94
C VAL A 56 3.05 5.52 3.99
N VAL A 57 4.32 5.14 3.79
CA VAL A 57 5.09 4.39 4.80
C VAL A 57 5.26 5.20 6.09
N ALA A 58 5.55 6.49 5.97
CA ALA A 58 5.71 7.37 7.13
C ALA A 58 4.42 7.49 7.95
N HIS A 59 3.26 7.56 7.27
CA HIS A 59 1.95 7.59 7.93
C HIS A 59 1.60 6.27 8.61
N ILE A 60 1.74 5.13 7.90
CA ILE A 60 1.42 3.80 8.46
C ILE A 60 2.43 3.38 9.55
N GLY A 61 3.68 3.85 9.46
CA GLY A 61 4.75 3.60 10.42
C GLY A 61 5.53 2.29 10.19
N VAL A 62 5.17 1.51 9.15
CA VAL A 62 5.91 0.32 8.73
C VAL A 62 5.93 0.18 7.21
N ASP A 63 6.98 -0.45 6.70
CA ASP A 63 7.05 -0.89 5.31
C ASP A 63 5.94 -1.92 5.00
N PRO A 64 5.54 -2.05 3.72
CA PRO A 64 4.54 -3.03 3.30
C PRO A 64 5.04 -4.45 3.49
N SER A 65 4.09 -5.37 3.56
CA SER A 65 4.33 -6.80 3.70
C SER A 65 4.69 -7.46 2.37
N GLU A 66 4.15 -6.95 1.27
CA GLU A 66 4.32 -7.52 -0.07
C GLU A 66 4.41 -6.42 -1.12
N TYR A 67 5.17 -6.70 -2.18
CA TYR A 67 5.21 -5.95 -3.42
C TYR A 67 4.85 -6.83 -4.62
N ARG A 68 4.18 -6.23 -5.62
CA ARG A 68 4.12 -6.75 -6.99
C ARG A 68 4.03 -5.63 -8.01
N TYR A 69 4.40 -5.90 -9.25
CA TYR A 69 4.30 -4.96 -10.37
C TYR A 69 3.18 -5.37 -11.35
N ASP A 70 2.32 -4.43 -11.72
CA ASP A 70 1.37 -4.59 -12.82
C ASP A 70 2.00 -4.05 -14.10
N ALA A 71 2.43 -4.97 -14.98
CA ALA A 71 3.11 -4.65 -16.22
C ALA A 71 2.20 -4.02 -17.28
N GLU A 72 0.90 -4.32 -17.27
CA GLU A 72 -0.04 -3.77 -18.25
C GLU A 72 -0.29 -2.29 -18.01
N ARG A 73 -0.27 -1.88 -16.74
CA ARG A 73 -0.61 -0.51 -16.33
C ARG A 73 0.60 0.34 -15.93
N ASP A 74 1.78 -0.27 -15.85
CA ASP A 74 3.02 0.28 -15.26
C ASP A 74 2.78 0.82 -13.84
N ILE A 75 2.22 -0.05 -12.99
CA ILE A 75 1.83 0.29 -11.62
C ILE A 75 2.60 -0.57 -10.63
N ARG A 76 3.07 0.07 -9.56
CA ARG A 76 3.65 -0.59 -8.39
C ARG A 76 2.55 -0.83 -7.36
N ILE A 77 2.44 -2.06 -6.87
CA ILE A 77 1.43 -2.45 -5.89
C ILE A 77 2.15 -2.83 -4.61
N TYR A 78 1.76 -2.19 -3.51
CA TYR A 78 2.23 -2.53 -2.18
C TYR A 78 1.06 -2.93 -1.31
N SER A 79 1.21 -4.04 -0.59
CA SER A 79 0.17 -4.60 0.28
C SER A 79 0.63 -4.55 1.73
N TRP A 80 -0.18 -3.96 2.60
CA TRP A 80 -0.02 -4.04 4.04
C TRP A 80 -1.05 -5.02 4.60
N TYR A 81 -0.59 -6.20 5.02
CA TYR A 81 -1.42 -7.12 5.80
C TYR A 81 -1.48 -6.62 7.24
N ALA A 82 -2.66 -6.71 7.83
CA ALA A 82 -2.85 -6.34 9.22
C ALA A 82 -2.08 -7.30 10.14
N ALA A 83 -1.60 -6.79 11.26
CA ALA A 83 -0.94 -7.60 12.29
C ALA A 83 -1.87 -8.68 12.85
N GLU A 84 -3.17 -8.42 12.87
CA GLU A 84 -4.19 -9.31 13.43
C GLU A 84 -4.68 -10.37 12.44
N SER A 85 -4.48 -10.20 11.13
CA SER A 85 -5.04 -11.10 10.11
C SER A 85 -4.40 -10.91 8.72
N ASP A 86 -4.02 -12.02 8.08
CA ASP A 86 -3.61 -12.05 6.66
C ASP A 86 -4.78 -11.80 5.69
N ALA A 87 -6.02 -11.96 6.14
CA ALA A 87 -7.21 -11.67 5.34
C ALA A 87 -7.57 -10.18 5.34
N SER A 88 -6.96 -9.39 6.23
CA SER A 88 -7.18 -7.96 6.40
C SER A 88 -6.02 -7.21 5.75
N VAL A 89 -6.29 -6.45 4.69
CA VAL A 89 -5.22 -5.88 3.85
C VAL A 89 -5.62 -4.53 3.28
N LEU A 90 -4.64 -3.62 3.21
CA LEU A 90 -4.67 -2.41 2.41
C LEU A 90 -3.71 -2.57 1.23
N ASN A 91 -4.25 -2.55 0.00
CA ASN A 91 -3.47 -2.48 -1.23
C ASN A 91 -3.37 -1.02 -1.66
N VAL A 92 -2.16 -0.58 -1.99
CA VAL A 92 -1.89 0.78 -2.48
C VAL A 92 -1.15 0.70 -3.80
N TRP A 93 -1.69 1.40 -4.80
CA TRP A 93 -1.17 1.44 -6.16
C TRP A 93 -0.48 2.77 -6.41
N PHE A 94 0.74 2.72 -6.92
CA PHE A 94 1.50 3.89 -7.33
C PHE A 94 1.79 3.85 -8.82
N LYS A 95 1.55 4.98 -9.48
CA LYS A 95 1.89 5.22 -10.88
C LYS A 95 2.76 6.46 -10.96
N ASP A 96 3.85 6.40 -11.72
CA ASP A 96 4.80 7.51 -11.86
C ASP A 96 5.32 8.07 -10.50
N GLY A 97 5.44 7.18 -9.50
CA GLY A 97 5.88 7.52 -8.14
C GLY A 97 4.84 8.18 -7.24
N ARG A 98 3.60 8.30 -7.72
CA ARG A 98 2.48 8.99 -7.07
C ARG A 98 1.33 8.05 -6.77
N LEU A 99 0.56 8.39 -5.74
CA LEU A 99 -0.60 7.63 -5.31
C LEU A 99 -1.66 7.63 -6.43
N TYR A 100 -1.99 6.44 -6.92
CA TYR A 100 -2.89 6.26 -8.06
C TYR A 100 -4.25 5.73 -7.63
N ALA A 101 -4.24 4.68 -6.80
CA ALA A 101 -5.45 4.05 -6.28
C ALA A 101 -5.16 3.36 -4.95
N CYS A 102 -6.20 2.98 -4.21
CA CYS A 102 -6.10 2.05 -3.08
C CYS A 102 -7.37 1.21 -2.91
N GLY A 103 -7.24 0.09 -2.21
CA GLY A 103 -8.33 -0.85 -1.98
C GLY A 103 -8.08 -1.67 -0.73
N ALA A 104 -9.13 -1.85 0.08
CA ALA A 104 -9.05 -2.56 1.34
C ALA A 104 -10.00 -3.74 1.41
N TYR A 105 -9.57 -4.79 2.11
CA TYR A 105 -10.39 -5.96 2.40
C TYR A 105 -10.36 -6.23 3.91
N ASN A 106 -11.52 -6.55 4.49
CA ASN A 106 -11.67 -6.95 5.90
C ASN A 106 -11.04 -6.00 6.94
N LEU A 107 -11.00 -4.69 6.66
CA LEU A 107 -10.54 -3.65 7.59
C LEU A 107 -11.68 -3.05 8.45
N GLY A 108 -12.79 -3.79 8.62
CA GLY A 108 -13.89 -3.38 9.50
C GLY A 108 -14.85 -2.33 8.90
N PHE A 109 -14.91 -2.22 7.58
CA PHE A 109 -15.95 -1.44 6.90
C PHE A 109 -17.25 -2.25 6.83
N PRO A 110 -18.43 -1.68 7.14
CA PRO A 110 -19.68 -2.37 6.87
C PRO A 110 -19.79 -2.65 5.36
N ILE A 111 -20.26 -3.84 5.02
CA ILE A 111 -20.68 -4.19 3.65
C ILE A 111 -21.83 -3.23 3.32
N MET A 112 -21.62 -2.31 2.38
CA MET A 112 -22.69 -1.48 1.80
C MET A 112 -23.52 -2.31 0.84
#